data_AF-A0A925IEE4-F1
#
_entry.id   AF-A0A925IEE4-F1
#
_cell.length_a   1.000
_cell.length_b   1.000
_cell.length_c   1.000
_cell.angle_alpha   90.00
_cell.angle_beta   90.00
_cell.angle_gamma   90.00
#
_symmetry.space_group_name_H-M   'P 1'
#
loop_
_entity.id
_entity.type
_entity.pdbx_description
1 polymer ?
#
loop_
_entity_poly.entity_id
_entity_poly.type
_entity_poly.pdbx_seq_one_letter_code
_entity_poly.pdbx_strand_id
1 'polypeptide(L)' 'MPDLRNYHLKIPEEAFEALQEVAKKDRRLLADVIRIALESYMKEQGYEISFAVERGGYRDRKAKKISEGRD' A
#
# COMPACT_ATOMS: atom_id res chain seq x y z
N MET A 1 6.26 -2.34 17.68
CA MET A 1 5.42 -1.99 16.52
C MET A 1 6.33 -1.84 15.32
N PRO A 2 6.04 -2.43 14.15
CA PRO A 2 6.85 -2.21 12.96
C PRO A 2 6.86 -0.70 12.64
N ASP A 3 8.04 -0.17 12.34
CA ASP A 3 8.24 1.23 11.98
C ASP A 3 7.52 1.50 10.65
N LEU A 4 6.32 2.10 10.71
CA LEU A 4 5.47 2.38 9.55
C LEU A 4 6.05 3.56 8.79
N ARG A 5 6.88 3.26 7.78
CA ARG A 5 7.43 4.27 6.86
C ARG A 5 6.62 4.32 5.59
N ASN A 6 6.15 5.51 5.23
CA ASN A 6 5.45 5.76 3.98
C ASN A 6 6.44 6.09 2.87
N TYR A 7 6.44 5.28 1.81
CA TYR A 7 7.28 5.49 0.64
C TYR A 7 6.43 5.95 -0.55
N HIS A 8 6.85 7.03 -1.20
CA HIS A 8 6.24 7.50 -2.44
C HIS A 8 7.09 7.07 -3.63
N LEU A 9 6.50 6.29 -4.53
CA LEU A 9 7.15 5.81 -5.74
C LEU A 9 6.64 6.61 -6.94
N LYS A 10 7.58 7.12 -7.76
CA LYS A 10 7.27 7.65 -9.08
C LYS A 10 7.55 6.55 -10.08
N ILE A 11 6.53 6.16 -10.84
CA ILE A 11 6.66 5.16 -11.90
C ILE A 11 6.01 5.68 -13.19
N PRO A 12 6.47 5.23 -14.36
CA PRO A 12 5.80 5.53 -15.63
C PRO A 12 4.36 5.03 -15.62
N GLU A 13 3.48 5.72 -16.34
CA GLU A 13 2.04 5.42 -16.42
C GLU A 13 1.79 3.99 -16.93
N GLU A 14 2.43 3.58 -18.02
CA GLU A 14 2.32 2.23 -18.58
C GLU A 14 2.68 1.14 -17.55
N ALA A 15 3.73 1.36 -16.76
CA ALA A 15 4.15 0.43 -15.72
C ALA A 15 3.14 0.39 -14.56
N PHE A 16 2.55 1.53 -14.21
CA PHE A 16 1.50 1.60 -13.20
C PHE A 16 0.25 0.84 -13.62
N GLU A 17 -0.18 0.98 -14.88
CA GLU A 17 -1.32 0.24 -15.43
C GLU A 17 -1.08 -1.27 -15.42
N ALA A 18 0.10 -1.72 -15.86
CA ALA A 18 0.46 -3.13 -15.82
C ALA A 18 0.40 -3.71 -14.40
N LEU A 19 0.93 -2.97 -13.41
CA LEU A 19 0.88 -3.39 -12.01
C LEU A 19 -0.53 -3.39 -11.43
N GLN A 20 -1.40 -2.46 -11.86
CA GLN A 20 -2.81 -2.49 -11.48
C GLN A 20 -3.53 -3.73 -12.00
N GLU A 21 -3.28 -4.12 -13.26
CA GLU A 21 -3.89 -5.32 -13.84
C GLU A 21 -3.46 -6.59 -13.11
N VAL A 22 -2.18 -6.69 -12.73
CA VAL A 22 -1.67 -7.79 -11.89
C VAL A 22 -2.39 -7.80 -10.53
N ALA A 23 -2.49 -6.63 -9.87
CA ALA A 23 -3.16 -6.53 -8.57
C ALA A 23 -4.64 -6.96 -8.64
N LYS A 24 -5.36 -6.58 -9.71
CA LYS A 24 -6.75 -7.00 -9.95
C LYS A 24 -6.85 -8.51 -10.16
N LYS A 25 -5.99 -9.08 -11.02
CA LYS A 25 -5.97 -10.50 -11.33
C LYS A 25 -5.74 -11.36 -10.08
N ASP A 26 -4.82 -10.92 -9.23
CA ASP A 26 -4.45 -11.63 -8.00
C ASP A 26 -5.37 -11.31 -6.82
N ARG A 27 -6.35 -10.40 -7.00
CA ARG A 27 -7.26 -9.89 -5.96
C ARG A 27 -6.50 -9.34 -4.74
N ARG A 28 -5.42 -8.59 -5.00
CA ARG A 28 -4.55 -8.00 -3.99
C ARG A 28 -4.55 -6.49 -4.09
N LEU A 29 -4.12 -5.83 -3.01
CA LEU A 29 -3.81 -4.40 -3.07
C LEU A 29 -2.56 -4.18 -3.93
N LEU A 30 -2.55 -3.11 -4.72
CA LEU A 30 -1.37 -2.73 -5.49
C LEU A 30 -0.13 -2.56 -4.58
N ALA A 31 -0.32 -2.00 -3.38
CA ALA A 31 0.75 -1.86 -2.38
C ALA A 31 1.33 -3.22 -1.93
N ASP A 32 0.52 -4.28 -1.86
CA ASP A 32 1.01 -5.62 -1.54
C ASP A 32 1.81 -6.22 -2.71
N VAL A 33 1.38 -6.01 -3.95
CA VAL A 33 2.12 -6.45 -5.14
C VAL A 33 3.50 -5.78 -5.18
N ILE A 34 3.53 -4.46 -4.99
CA ILE A 34 4.79 -3.69 -4.97
C ILE A 34 5.68 -4.13 -3.80
N ARG A 35 5.11 -4.33 -2.60
CA ARG A 35 5.86 -4.84 -1.44
C ARG A 35 6.54 -6.16 -1.77
N ILE A 36 5.79 -7.14 -2.28
CA ILE A 36 6.31 -8.49 -2.55
C ILE A 36 7.44 -8.42 -3.58
N ALA A 37 7.26 -7.63 -4.65
CA ALA A 37 8.30 -7.45 -5.67
C ALA A 37 9.57 -6.83 -5.07
N LEU A 38 9.43 -5.79 -4.23
CA LEU A 38 10.56 -5.12 -3.61
C LEU A 38 11.28 -5.99 -2.57
N GLU A 39 10.54 -6.70 -1.72
CA GLU A 39 11.10 -7.66 -0.77
C GLU A 39 11.86 -8.78 -1.48
N SER A 40 11.31 -9.32 -2.58
CA SER A 40 11.97 -10.35 -3.38
C SER A 40 13.28 -9.83 -3.98
N TYR A 41 13.24 -8.66 -4.63
CA TYR A 41 14.43 -8.05 -5.21
C TYR A 41 15.52 -7.81 -4.16
N MET A 42 15.15 -7.26 -3.00
CA MET A 42 16.13 -6.94 -1.96
C MET A 42 16.71 -8.20 -1.31
N LYS A 43 15.92 -9.26 -1.18
CA LYS A 43 16.40 -10.58 -0.73
C LYS A 43 17.41 -11.17 -1.70
N GLU A 44 17.20 -11.05 -3.00
CA GLU A 44 18.17 -11.46 -4.03
C GLU A 44 19.48 -10.67 -3.95
N GLN A 45 19.42 -9.40 -3.52
CA GLN A 45 20.59 -8.58 -3.25
C GLN A 45 21.25 -8.85 -1.87
N GLY A 46 20.74 -9.82 -1.09
CA GLY A 46 21.27 -10.21 0.21
C GLY A 46 20.75 -9.41 1.40
N TYR A 47 19.69 -8.59 1.22
CA TYR A 47 19.06 -7.85 2.32
C TYR A 47 17.85 -8.61 2.88
N GLU A 48 17.77 -8.74 4.20
CA GLU A 48 16.57 -9.21 4.90
C GLU A 48 15.72 -8.02 5.35
N ILE A 49 14.69 -7.69 4.57
CA ILE A 49 13.77 -6.60 4.86
C ILE A 49 12.32 -7.08 4.83
N SER A 50 11.46 -6.42 5.61
CA SER A 50 10.02 -6.62 5.58
C SER A 50 9.33 -5.28 5.70
N PHE A 51 8.36 -5.03 4.82
CA PHE A 51 7.56 -3.81 4.84
C PHE A 51 6.16 -4.09 5.36
N ALA A 52 5.60 -3.14 6.12
CA ALA A 52 4.18 -3.15 6.47
C ALA A 52 3.36 -2.48 5.36
N VAL A 53 2.24 -3.07 4.98
CA VAL A 53 1.24 -2.44 4.10
C VAL A 53 0.02 -2.10 4.93
N GLU A 54 -0.33 -0.81 4.98
CA GLU A 54 -1.59 -0.39 5.59
C GLU A 54 -2.77 -0.85 4.73
N ARG A 55 -3.43 -1.91 5.19
CA ARG A 55 -4.73 -2.32 4.68
C ARG A 55 -5.75 -1.45 5.38
N GLY A 56 -6.06 -0.30 4.77
CA GLY A 56 -6.96 0.69 5.37
C GLY A 56 -8.15 0.01 6.04
N GLY A 57 -8.20 0.07 7.37
CA GLY A 57 -9.41 -0.23 8.11
C GLY A 57 -10.50 0.68 7.54
N TYR A 58 -11.67 0.11 7.28
CA TYR A 58 -12.86 0.81 6.80
C TYR A 58 -12.92 2.21 7.43
N ARG A 59 -12.56 3.25 6.67
CA ARG A 59 -12.71 4.63 7.13
C ARG A 59 -14.20 4.88 7.12
N ASP A 60 -14.84 4.61 8.26
CA ASP A 60 -16.24 4.89 8.46
C ASP A 60 -16.42 6.41 8.33
N ARG A 61 -16.84 6.83 7.14
CA ARG A 61 -17.09 8.24 6.78
C ARG A 61 -18.26 8.84 7.56
N LYS A 62 -18.79 8.16 8.58
CA LYS A 62 -19.84 8.67 9.47
C LYS A 62 -19.36 9.35 10.75
N ALA A 63 -18.09 9.24 11.15
CA ALA A 63 -17.65 9.84 12.42
C ALA A 63 -17.42 11.37 12.37
N LYS A 64 -17.32 11.98 11.17
CA LYS A 64 -16.97 13.41 11.04
C LYS A 64 -18.17 14.37 11.03
N LYS A 65 -19.41 13.89 11.17
CA LYS A 65 -20.61 14.76 11.14
C LYS A 65 -21.27 15.01 12.50
N ILE A 66 -20.74 14.46 13.60
CA ILE A 66 -21.37 14.58 14.93
C ILE A 66 -20.68 15.65 15.81
N SER A 67 -19.47 16.10 15.47
CA SER A 67 -18.72 17.07 16.28
C SER A 67 -18.76 18.51 15.78
N GLU A 68 -19.53 18.84 14.75
CA GLU A 68 -19.56 20.18 14.12
C GLU A 68 -20.98 20.78 14.06
N GLY A 69 -21.74 20.58 15.14
CA GLY A 69 -23.11 21.06 15.23
C GLY A 69 -23.67 20.95 16.63
N ARG A 70 -23.02 21.61 17.59
CA ARG A 70 -23.59 21.99 18.90
C ARG A 70 -22.67 23.03 19.53
N ASP A 71 -22.85 24.27 19.11
CA ASP A 71 -22.74 25.47 19.93
C ASP A 71 -23.88 26.42 19.50
#